data_AF-A0A7W0X2H0-F1
#
_entry.id   AF-A0A7W0X2H0-F1
#
_cell.length_a   1.000
_cell.length_b   1.000
_cell.length_c   1.000
_cell.angle_alpha   90.00
_cell.angle_beta   90.00
_cell.angle_gamma   90.00
#
_symmetry.space_group_name_H-M   'P 1'
#
loop_
_entity.id
_entity.type
_entity.pdbx_description
1 polymer ?
#
loop_
_entity_poly.entity_id
_entity_poly.type
_entity_poly.pdbx_seq_one_letter_code
_entity_poly.pdbx_strand_id
1 'polypeptide(L)'
;MDDVRALFPSRGAYRRFVEEGIGENSLWAGLRGQIYLGREDFLKRVERRLPGRPVKGIARSHLEPLRPGAAAIEAGVAKAYRMAPDRVLHRASGEAYKAAVYLLRRAANLPLAEVAKCVDLSTASVADPSGDREGQDD
;
A
#
# COMPACT_ATOMS: atom_id res chain seq x y z
N MET A 1 20.21 -12.36 23.38
CA MET A 1 20.16 -10.93 23.04
C MET A 1 21.60 -10.50 22.91
N ASP A 2 22.10 -10.40 21.67
CA ASP A 2 23.46 -9.91 21.44
C ASP A 2 23.56 -8.47 21.96
N ASP A 3 24.58 -8.21 22.76
CA ASP A 3 24.79 -6.91 23.38
C ASP A 3 25.07 -5.89 22.28
N VAL A 4 24.16 -4.94 22.08
CA VAL A 4 24.30 -3.85 21.10
C VAL A 4 25.62 -3.09 21.32
N ARG A 5 26.18 -3.13 22.53
CA ARG A 5 27.50 -2.58 22.84
C ARG A 5 28.65 -3.29 22.12
N ALA A 6 28.50 -4.55 21.73
CA ALA A 6 29.50 -5.26 20.92
C ALA A 6 29.59 -4.73 19.47
N LEU A 7 28.53 -4.08 18.98
CA LEU A 7 28.51 -3.46 17.65
C LEU A 7 29.24 -2.12 17.62
N PHE A 8 29.46 -1.50 18.78
CA PHE A 8 30.09 -0.20 18.90
C PHE A 8 31.33 -0.28 19.80
N PRO A 9 32.54 -0.17 19.23
CA PRO A 9 33.78 -0.33 19.98
C PRO A 9 33.99 0.75 21.06
N SER A 10 33.19 1.82 21.07
CA SER A 10 33.18 2.82 22.14
C SER A 10 31.84 3.56 22.21
N ARG A 11 31.59 4.27 23.33
CA ARG A 11 30.46 5.21 23.46
C ARG A 11 30.50 6.33 22.42
N GLY A 12 31.70 6.77 22.01
CA GLY A 12 31.86 7.79 20.97
C GLY A 12 31.41 7.30 19.59
N ALA A 13 31.66 6.03 19.26
CA ALA A 13 31.20 5.41 18.03
C ALA A 13 29.67 5.28 17.98
N TYR A 14 29.05 4.86 19.09
CA TYR A 14 27.58 4.83 19.20
C TYR A 14 26.98 6.24 19.06
N ARG A 15 27.55 7.24 19.73
CA ARG A 15 27.07 8.63 19.64
C ARG A 15 27.13 9.15 18.20
N ARG A 16 28.24 8.92 17.49
CA ARG A 16 28.37 9.32 16.09
C ARG A 16 27.33 8.63 15.19
N PHE A 17 27.12 7.32 15.37
CA PHE A 17 26.09 6.59 14.63
C PHE A 17 24.68 7.16 14.86
N VAL A 18 24.35 7.52 16.11
CA VAL A 18 23.07 8.16 16.43
C VAL A 18 22.98 9.55 15.80
N GLU A 19 24.03 10.36 15.93
CA GLU A 19 24.10 11.71 15.32
C GLU A 19 23.94 11.65 13.79
N GLU A 20 24.56 10.68 13.12
CA GLU A 20 24.41 10.44 11.68
C GLU A 20 22.99 10.01 11.29
N GLY A 21 22.25 9.35 12.19
CA GLY A 21 20.86 8.95 11.94
C GLY A 21 19.82 10.04 12.23
N ILE A 22 20.19 11.12 12.94
CA ILE A 22 19.26 12.20 13.26
C ILE A 22 19.03 13.07 12.01
N GLY A 23 17.77 13.18 11.59
CA GLY A 23 17.38 13.99 10.42
C GLY A 23 17.44 13.24 9.09
N GLU A 24 17.97 12.02 9.09
CA GLU A 24 17.89 11.13 7.94
C GLU A 24 16.46 10.62 7.71
N ASN A 25 16.18 10.21 6.47
CA ASN A 25 14.89 9.64 6.14
C ASN A 25 14.61 8.39 7.00
N SER A 26 13.41 8.31 7.55
CA SER A 26 12.99 7.14 8.32
C SER A 26 13.20 5.86 7.51
N LEU A 27 13.99 4.93 8.03
CA LEU A 27 14.19 3.62 7.40
C LEU A 27 12.85 2.93 7.15
N TRP A 28 11.88 3.17 8.03
CA TRP A 28 10.52 2.62 7.93
C TRP A 28 9.70 3.18 6.77
N ALA A 29 10.11 4.30 6.14
CA ALA A 29 9.45 4.82 4.95
C ALA A 29 9.48 3.81 3.78
N GLY A 30 10.46 2.91 3.75
CA GLY A 30 10.57 1.83 2.76
C GLY A 30 9.92 0.51 3.16
N LEU A 31 9.23 0.45 4.32
CA LEU A 31 8.64 -0.80 4.82
C LEU A 31 7.38 -1.18 4.01
N ARG A 32 7.40 -2.35 3.39
CA ARG A 32 6.32 -2.89 2.54
C ARG A 32 5.67 -4.09 3.22
N GLY A 33 4.33 -4.05 3.32
CA GLY A 33 3.55 -5.13 3.93
C GLY A 33 3.93 -5.44 5.37
N GLN A 34 4.49 -4.47 6.11
CA GLN A 34 5.01 -4.58 7.48
C GLN A 34 6.15 -5.61 7.66
N ILE A 35 6.71 -6.14 6.59
CA ILE A 35 7.66 -7.26 6.63
C ILE A 35 8.93 -6.97 5.84
N TYR A 36 8.80 -6.28 4.70
CA TYR A 36 9.91 -6.13 3.77
C TYR A 36 10.47 -4.72 3.82
N LEU A 37 11.73 -4.60 4.22
CA LEU A 37 12.47 -3.34 4.21
C LEU A 37 13.57 -3.42 3.15
N GLY A 38 13.41 -2.68 2.06
CA GLY A 38 14.40 -2.68 0.98
C GLY A 38 13.92 -1.98 -0.29
N ARG A 39 14.85 -1.80 -1.24
CA ARG A 39 14.57 -1.23 -2.56
C ARG A 39 13.80 -2.21 -3.45
N GLU A 40 13.17 -1.71 -4.49
CA GLU A 40 12.32 -2.50 -5.40
C GLU A 40 13.03 -3.75 -5.96
N ASP A 41 14.31 -3.65 -6.33
CA ASP A 41 15.08 -4.81 -6.82
C ASP A 41 15.24 -5.92 -5.78
N PHE A 42 15.34 -5.56 -4.50
CA PHE A 42 15.35 -6.54 -3.41
C PHE A 42 13.99 -7.21 -3.31
N LEU A 43 12.90 -6.45 -3.36
CA LEU A 43 11.54 -6.99 -3.31
C LEU A 43 11.27 -7.94 -4.49
N LYS A 44 11.71 -7.58 -5.71
CA LYS A 44 11.66 -8.46 -6.90
C LYS A 44 12.42 -9.77 -6.70
N ARG A 45 13.59 -9.73 -6.05
CA ARG A 45 14.35 -10.95 -5.72
C ARG A 45 13.62 -11.81 -4.69
N VAL A 46 13.00 -11.19 -3.69
CA VAL A 46 12.21 -11.90 -2.67
C VAL A 46 10.98 -12.53 -3.30
N GLU A 47 10.23 -11.80 -4.12
CA GLU A 47 9.03 -12.29 -4.79
C GLU A 47 9.29 -13.56 -5.59
N ARG A 48 10.38 -13.58 -6.38
CA ARG A 48 10.77 -14.78 -7.15
C ARG A 48 11.08 -16.01 -6.29
N ARG A 49 11.38 -15.83 -5.01
CA ARG A 49 11.67 -16.91 -4.06
C ARG A 49 10.43 -17.32 -3.26
N LEU A 50 9.38 -16.51 -3.26
CA LEU A 50 8.15 -16.83 -2.54
C LEU A 50 7.34 -17.86 -3.34
N PRO A 51 6.67 -18.80 -2.64
CA PRO A 51 5.79 -19.74 -3.30
C PRO A 51 4.56 -19.02 -3.85
N GLY A 52 4.20 -19.29 -5.11
CA GLY A 52 2.95 -18.79 -5.71
C GLY A 52 1.67 -19.40 -5.13
N ARG A 53 1.80 -20.33 -4.16
CA ARG A 53 0.69 -20.99 -3.47
C ARG A 53 0.61 -20.54 -2.01
N PRO A 54 -0.57 -20.57 -1.38
CA PRO A 54 -0.71 -20.28 0.04
C PRO A 54 0.22 -21.17 0.89
N VAL A 55 0.87 -20.56 1.88
CA VAL A 55 1.68 -21.26 2.89
C VAL A 55 0.87 -21.34 4.18
N LYS A 56 0.77 -22.54 4.76
CA LYS A 56 0.04 -22.74 6.02
C LYS A 56 0.66 -21.88 7.12
N GLY A 57 -0.17 -21.10 7.82
CA GLY A 57 0.27 -20.23 8.91
C GLY A 57 0.86 -18.88 8.49
N ILE A 58 0.91 -18.57 7.18
CA ILE A 58 1.37 -17.26 6.68
C ILE A 58 0.22 -16.58 5.93
N ALA A 59 -0.09 -15.33 6.31
CA ALA A 59 -1.08 -14.52 5.63
C ALA A 59 -0.66 -14.25 4.17
N ARG A 60 -1.61 -14.27 3.23
CA ARG A 60 -1.31 -14.00 1.80
C ARG A 60 -0.67 -12.63 1.58
N SER A 61 -1.03 -11.64 2.38
CA SER A 61 -0.41 -10.30 2.35
C SER A 61 1.09 -10.31 2.63
N HIS A 62 1.56 -11.28 3.39
CA HIS A 62 2.99 -11.45 3.67
C HIS A 62 3.72 -12.14 2.53
N LEU A 63 3.02 -12.66 1.52
CA LEU A 63 3.60 -13.33 0.37
C LEU A 63 3.61 -12.44 -0.89
N GLU A 64 3.24 -11.16 -0.76
CA GLU A 64 3.08 -10.20 -1.87
C GLU A 64 3.97 -8.96 -1.66
N PRO A 65 5.31 -9.08 -1.78
CA PRO A 65 6.25 -7.99 -1.52
C PRO A 65 6.13 -6.81 -2.51
N LEU A 66 5.67 -7.05 -3.74
CA LEU A 66 5.41 -6.01 -4.76
C LEU A 66 3.94 -5.60 -4.85
N ARG A 67 3.17 -5.81 -3.77
CA ARG A 67 1.79 -5.37 -3.72
C ARG A 67 1.69 -3.89 -4.13
N PRO A 68 0.84 -3.55 -5.13
CA PRO A 68 0.71 -2.17 -5.57
C PRO A 68 0.09 -1.30 -4.47
N GLY A 69 0.62 -0.08 -4.31
CA GLY A 69 0.00 0.94 -3.46
C GLY A 69 -1.15 1.67 -4.17
N ALA A 70 -1.89 2.51 -3.45
CA ALA A 70 -3.02 3.27 -3.98
C ALA A 70 -2.69 4.05 -5.27
N ALA A 71 -1.62 4.85 -5.24
CA ALA A 71 -1.18 5.63 -6.39
C ALA A 71 -0.84 4.78 -7.63
N ALA A 72 -0.31 3.56 -7.43
CA ALA A 72 -0.02 2.64 -8.53
C ALA A 72 -1.31 2.05 -9.13
N ILE A 73 -2.32 1.77 -8.29
CA ILE A 73 -3.65 1.38 -8.74
C ILE A 73 -4.30 2.51 -9.54
N GLU A 74 -4.32 3.74 -9.00
CA GLU A 74 -4.89 4.91 -9.67
C GLU A 74 -4.24 5.13 -11.05
N ALA A 75 -2.91 5.16 -11.12
CA ALA A 75 -2.19 5.31 -12.38
C ALA A 75 -2.49 4.18 -13.38
N GLY A 76 -2.59 2.93 -12.91
CA GLY A 76 -2.92 1.78 -13.74
C GLY A 76 -4.32 1.86 -14.33
N VAL A 77 -5.30 2.25 -13.51
CA VAL A 77 -6.70 2.43 -13.95
C VAL A 77 -6.81 3.62 -14.89
N ALA A 78 -6.18 4.76 -14.58
CA ALA A 78 -6.20 5.93 -15.47
C ALA A 78 -5.66 5.58 -16.86
N LYS A 79 -4.57 4.81 -16.93
CA LYS A 79 -3.99 4.32 -18.18
C LYS A 79 -4.95 3.40 -18.93
N ALA A 80 -5.59 2.45 -18.24
CA ALA A 80 -6.53 1.51 -18.86
C ALA A 80 -7.77 2.20 -19.45
N TYR A 81 -8.30 3.20 -18.74
CA TYR A 81 -9.47 3.97 -19.15
C TYR A 81 -9.13 5.25 -19.94
N ARG A 82 -7.84 5.47 -20.26
CA ARG A 82 -7.31 6.64 -20.98
C ARG A 82 -7.81 7.98 -20.41
N MET A 83 -7.70 8.13 -19.10
CA MET A 83 -8.10 9.34 -18.39
C MET A 83 -6.99 9.86 -17.48
N ALA A 84 -7.17 11.08 -16.98
CA ALA A 84 -6.26 11.69 -16.04
C ALA A 84 -6.34 10.98 -14.66
N PRO A 85 -5.22 10.68 -13.98
CA PRO A 85 -5.20 9.94 -12.72
C PRO A 85 -6.04 10.57 -11.61
N ASP A 86 -6.05 11.89 -11.52
CA ASP A 86 -6.85 12.68 -10.58
C ASP A 86 -8.37 12.45 -10.74
N ARG A 87 -8.81 11.97 -11.91
CA ARG A 87 -10.23 11.70 -12.17
C ARG A 87 -10.67 10.27 -11.86
N VAL A 88 -9.75 9.35 -11.62
CA VAL A 88 -10.05 7.92 -11.46
C VAL A 88 -10.97 7.66 -10.27
N LEU A 89 -10.78 8.41 -9.18
CA LEU A 89 -11.55 8.26 -7.94
C LEU A 89 -12.80 9.14 -7.87
N HIS A 90 -13.17 9.84 -8.95
CA HIS A 90 -14.45 10.52 -9.03
C HIS A 90 -15.57 9.57 -9.44
N ARG A 91 -16.70 9.59 -8.72
CA ARG A 91 -17.89 8.75 -9.04
C ARG A 91 -18.42 8.96 -10.47
N ALA A 92 -18.28 10.17 -11.02
CA ALA A 92 -18.67 10.48 -12.39
C ALA A 92 -17.89 9.67 -13.44
N SER A 93 -16.74 9.10 -13.07
CA SER A 93 -15.92 8.23 -13.93
C SER A 93 -16.47 6.80 -14.07
N GLY A 94 -17.62 6.51 -13.44
CA GLY A 94 -18.41 5.29 -13.64
C GLY A 94 -17.61 4.01 -13.41
N GLU A 95 -17.40 3.25 -14.49
CA GLU A 95 -16.67 1.97 -14.44
C GLU A 95 -15.21 2.11 -14.00
N ALA A 96 -14.54 3.23 -14.32
CA ALA A 96 -13.18 3.47 -13.84
C ALA A 96 -13.13 3.61 -12.32
N TYR A 97 -14.13 4.28 -11.72
CA TYR A 97 -14.27 4.41 -10.28
C TYR A 97 -14.51 3.06 -9.61
N LYS A 98 -15.45 2.26 -10.13
CA LYS A 98 -15.75 0.91 -9.61
C LYS A 98 -14.50 0.01 -9.68
N ALA A 99 -13.79 0.02 -10.81
CA ALA A 99 -12.56 -0.72 -10.98
C ALA A 99 -11.47 -0.28 -9.98
N ALA A 100 -11.30 1.02 -9.78
CA ALA A 100 -10.34 1.55 -8.82
C ALA A 100 -10.67 1.14 -7.39
N VAL A 101 -11.92 1.33 -6.94
CA VAL A 101 -12.37 0.92 -5.60
C VAL A 101 -12.17 -0.58 -5.37
N TYR A 102 -12.54 -1.41 -6.36
CA TYR A 102 -12.33 -2.85 -6.31
C TYR A 102 -10.84 -3.20 -6.16
N LEU A 103 -9.97 -2.61 -6.98
CA LEU A 103 -8.54 -2.88 -6.96
C LEU A 103 -7.84 -2.33 -5.71
N LEU A 104 -8.27 -1.19 -5.17
CA LEU A 104 -7.77 -0.67 -3.89
C LEU A 104 -8.07 -1.65 -2.74
N ARG A 105 -9.27 -2.25 -2.75
CA ARG A 105 -9.67 -3.28 -1.77
C ARG A 105 -8.96 -4.60 -1.99
N ARG A 106 -8.83 -5.04 -3.24
CA ARG A 106 -8.40 -6.41 -3.56
C ARG A 106 -6.90 -6.54 -3.79
N ALA A 107 -6.33 -5.63 -4.57
CA ALA A 107 -4.94 -5.66 -4.99
C ALA A 107 -4.05 -4.85 -4.04
N ALA A 108 -4.47 -3.66 -3.60
CA ALA A 108 -3.73 -2.89 -2.59
C ALA A 108 -4.05 -3.31 -1.15
N ASN A 109 -5.13 -4.08 -0.94
CA ASN A 109 -5.59 -4.57 0.37
C ASN A 109 -5.80 -3.44 1.39
N LEU A 110 -6.25 -2.28 0.92
CA LEU A 110 -6.56 -1.15 1.78
C LEU A 110 -7.82 -1.45 2.60
N PRO A 111 -7.83 -1.13 3.90
CA PRO A 111 -9.03 -1.25 4.71
C PRO A 111 -10.11 -0.29 4.19
N LEU A 112 -11.39 -0.64 4.39
CA LEU A 112 -12.55 0.14 3.94
C LEU A 112 -12.46 1.62 4.33
N ALA A 113 -11.98 1.90 5.54
CA ALA A 113 -11.80 3.26 6.05
C ALA A 113 -10.74 4.07 5.28
N GLU A 114 -9.67 3.43 4.80
CA GLU A 114 -8.65 4.14 4.00
C GLU A 114 -9.09 4.32 2.57
N VAL A 115 -9.77 3.33 1.98
CA VAL A 115 -10.38 3.49 0.66
C VAL A 115 -11.38 4.65 0.69
N ALA A 116 -12.22 4.72 1.72
CA ALA A 116 -13.17 5.80 1.95
C ALA A 116 -12.51 7.18 2.02
N LYS A 117 -11.35 7.31 2.68
CA LYS A 117 -10.54 8.53 2.67
C LYS A 117 -9.99 8.87 1.28
N CYS A 118 -9.52 7.88 0.51
CA CYS A 118 -9.02 8.10 -0.84
C CYS A 118 -10.10 8.61 -1.80
N VAL A 119 -11.34 8.17 -1.62
CA VAL A 119 -12.48 8.59 -2.46
C VAL A 119 -13.29 9.76 -1.86
N ASP A 120 -12.83 10.33 -0.75
CA ASP A 120 -13.51 11.40 0.02
C ASP A 120 -14.98 11.07 0.36
N LEU A 121 -15.24 9.83 0.78
CA LEU A 121 -16.58 9.32 1.10
C LEU A 121 -16.62 8.64 2.47
N SER A 122 -17.84 8.38 2.96
CA SER A 122 -18.06 7.58 4.16
C SER A 122 -17.84 6.07 3.90
N THR A 123 -17.53 5.30 4.95
CA THR A 123 -17.24 3.86 4.84
C THR A 123 -18.39 3.03 4.26
N ALA A 124 -19.65 3.41 4.54
CA ALA A 124 -20.85 2.76 4.00
C ALA A 124 -20.95 2.88 2.47
N SER A 125 -20.51 4.01 1.92
CA SER A 125 -20.51 4.30 0.48
C SER A 125 -19.48 3.52 -0.35
N VAL A 126 -18.50 2.90 0.32
CA VAL A 126 -17.45 2.08 -0.30
C VAL A 126 -17.80 0.59 -0.27
N ALA A 127 -18.67 0.19 0.66
CA ALA A 127 -19.13 -1.19 0.79
C ALA A 127 -20.11 -1.59 -0.32
N ASP A 128 -20.92 -0.64 -0.81
CA ASP A 128 -21.83 -0.82 -1.94
C ASP A 128 -21.58 0.25 -3.02
N PRO A 129 -20.64 0.01 -3.96
CA PRO A 129 -20.39 0.92 -5.08
C PRO A 129 -21.50 0.89 -6.16
N SER A 130 -22.56 0.10 -5.96
CA SER A 130 -23.65 -0.14 -6.92
C SER A 130 -24.96 0.56 -6.55
N GLY A 131 -24.97 1.33 -5.45
CA GLY A 131 -26.17 2.06 -4.99
C GLY A 131 -26.55 3.21 -5.92
N ASP A 132 -27.17 2.87 -7.05
CA ASP A 132 -28.03 3.77 -7.80
C ASP A 132 -29.13 4.27 -6.86
N ARG A 133 -29.19 5.58 -6.64
CA ARG A 133 -30.39 6.21 -6.11
C ARG A 133 -31.38 6.34 -7.26
N GLU A 134 -32.22 5.33 -7.42
CA GLU A 134 -33.49 5.52 -8.10
C GLU A 134 -34.34 6.54 -7.33
N GLY A 135 -34.72 7.59 -8.05
CA GLY A 135 -35.99 8.30 -7.95
C GLY A 135 -36.47 8.72 -6.56
N GLN A 136 -36.25 9.99 -6.23
CA GLN A 136 -37.23 10.73 -5.44
C GLN A 136 -37.64 11.95 -6.27
N ASP A 137 -38.62 11.73 -7.13
CA ASP A 137 -39.56 12.72 -7.66
C ASP A 137 -40.90 11.98 -7.80
N ASP A 138 -41.76 12.18 -6.80
CA ASP A 138 -43.22 12.41 -6.88
C ASP A 138 -43.82 12.48 -5.46
#